data_AF-A0A4S3J8N2-F1
#
_entry.id   AF-A0A4S3J8N2-F1
#
_cell.length_a   1.000
_cell.length_b   1.000
_cell.length_c   1.000
_cell.angle_alpha   90.00
_cell.angle_beta   90.00
_cell.angle_gamma   90.00
#
_symmetry.space_group_name_H-M   'P 1'
#
loop_
_entity.id
_entity.type
_entity.pdbx_description
1 polymer ?
#
loop_
_entity_poly.entity_id
_entity_poly.type
_entity_poly.pdbx_seq_one_letter_code
_entity_poly.pdbx_strand_id
1 'polypeptide(L)'
;MVWEYTWPTTQVIEAASWETFDDDEYEESTILRPVGTLNTLLGADFSCRHLEIRSPVEHCLPPIALWICHESRVHTLKQYTLIQHPDLSECSFYFSPRRDLLWLSCDITSETERLDELQASYGASLDNFRALLAEDTEWEFWDQDQSSSPLLSILPALQTIVLVADDFDDDGTPNTYSSEEYRKLAADYRNEYSKFCESLRLNKPFQLEYIDRGGNSY
;
A
#
# COMPACT_ATOMS: atom_id res chain seq x y z
N MET A 1 13.10 -22.00 6.38
CA MET A 1 12.51 -23.01 7.32
C MET A 1 11.11 -23.37 6.84
N VAL A 2 10.53 -24.53 7.20
CA VAL A 2 9.18 -24.97 6.73
C VAL A 2 8.08 -23.92 6.99
N TRP A 3 8.21 -23.13 8.05
CA TRP A 3 7.25 -22.07 8.42
C TRP A 3 7.12 -20.95 7.40
N GLU A 4 8.19 -20.63 6.68
CA GLU A 4 8.20 -19.51 5.72
C GLU A 4 7.40 -19.87 4.45
N TYR A 5 7.27 -21.16 4.14
CA TYR A 5 6.45 -21.65 3.04
C TYR A 5 4.94 -21.57 3.33
N THR A 6 4.54 -21.35 4.59
CA THR A 6 3.12 -21.21 4.96
C THR A 6 2.70 -19.76 5.17
N TRP A 7 3.62 -18.82 4.96
CA TRP A 7 3.30 -17.40 5.00
C TRP A 7 2.54 -16.99 3.73
N PRO A 8 1.60 -16.05 3.85
CA PRO A 8 0.92 -15.50 2.69
C PRO A 8 1.93 -14.85 1.74
N THR A 9 1.55 -14.75 0.47
CA THR A 9 2.21 -13.90 -0.52
C THR A 9 2.10 -12.43 -0.10
N THR A 10 2.82 -11.55 -0.81
CA THR A 10 2.75 -10.10 -0.56
C THR A 10 1.31 -9.62 -0.66
N GLN A 11 0.85 -8.99 0.42
CA GLN A 11 -0.47 -8.36 0.50
C GLN A 11 -0.36 -6.87 0.21
N VAL A 12 -1.42 -6.32 -0.34
CA VAL A 12 -1.62 -4.88 -0.41
C VAL A 12 -2.66 -4.51 0.64
N ILE A 13 -2.38 -3.43 1.36
CA ILE A 13 -3.22 -2.88 2.41
C ILE A 13 -3.74 -1.55 1.90
N GLU A 14 -5.05 -1.39 1.88
CA GLU A 14 -5.71 -0.16 1.47
C GLU A 14 -6.25 0.60 2.69
N ALA A 15 -6.43 1.91 2.53
CA ALA A 15 -7.36 2.66 3.35
C ALA A 15 -8.77 2.57 2.74
N ALA A 16 -9.78 2.39 3.58
CA ALA A 16 -11.17 2.24 3.18
C ALA A 16 -12.11 3.00 4.13
N SER A 17 -13.26 3.43 3.64
CA SER A 17 -14.32 3.96 4.49
C SER A 17 -15.04 2.81 5.19
N TRP A 18 -15.32 3.02 6.47
CA TRP A 18 -16.08 2.12 7.32
C TRP A 18 -17.21 2.90 7.97
N GLU A 19 -18.43 2.49 7.68
CA GLU A 19 -19.64 3.10 8.23
C GLU A 19 -20.26 2.19 9.27
N THR A 20 -20.46 2.74 10.47
CA THR A 20 -21.26 2.11 11.52
C THR A 20 -22.62 2.80 11.63
N PHE A 21 -23.66 1.98 11.63
CA PHE A 21 -25.04 2.42 11.88
C PHE A 21 -25.43 1.88 13.26
N ASP A 22 -25.42 2.74 14.27
CA ASP A 22 -26.08 2.47 15.54
C ASP A 22 -27.35 3.33 15.63
N ASP A 23 -28.36 2.88 16.38
CA ASP A 23 -29.80 3.18 16.24
C ASP A 23 -30.24 4.67 16.05
N ASP A 24 -29.37 5.68 16.13
CA ASP A 24 -29.60 7.08 15.75
C ASP A 24 -28.34 7.87 15.27
N GLU A 25 -27.16 7.25 15.14
CA GLU A 25 -25.89 7.92 14.79
C GLU A 25 -25.20 7.26 13.58
N TYR A 26 -24.86 8.07 12.58
CA TYR A 26 -24.02 7.68 11.45
C TYR A 26 -22.59 8.10 11.78
N GLU A 27 -21.72 7.10 11.97
CA GLU A 27 -20.29 7.32 12.12
C GLU A 27 -19.57 6.74 10.91
N GLU A 28 -18.70 7.55 10.31
CA GLU A 28 -17.81 7.14 9.24
C GLU A 28 -16.38 7.24 9.77
N SER A 29 -15.60 6.19 9.54
CA SER A 29 -14.18 6.15 9.90
C SER A 29 -13.34 5.62 8.75
N THR A 30 -12.10 6.09 8.65
CA THR A 30 -11.12 5.53 7.71
C THR A 30 -10.32 4.41 8.38
N ILE A 31 -10.48 3.19 7.86
CA ILE A 31 -9.79 2.00 8.35
C ILE A 31 -8.69 1.55 7.41
N LEU A 32 -7.68 0.87 7.95
CA LEU A 32 -6.76 0.06 7.15
C LEU A 32 -7.30 -1.37 7.05
N ARG A 33 -7.17 -1.99 5.86
CA ARG A 33 -7.49 -3.41 5.66
C ARG A 33 -6.69 -4.04 4.52
N PRO A 34 -6.45 -5.35 4.54
CA PRO A 34 -5.94 -6.06 3.37
C PRO A 34 -6.95 -5.99 2.22
N VAL A 35 -6.54 -5.50 1.05
CA VAL A 35 -7.37 -5.48 -0.16
C VAL A 35 -7.24 -6.77 -0.97
N GLY A 36 -6.06 -7.39 -0.94
CA GLY A 36 -5.77 -8.58 -1.72
C GLY A 36 -4.27 -8.86 -1.81
N THR A 37 -3.91 -9.92 -2.51
CA THR A 37 -2.51 -10.15 -2.88
C THR A 37 -2.08 -9.19 -3.99
N LEU A 38 -0.79 -8.83 -4.04
CA LEU A 38 -0.27 -7.94 -5.08
C LEU A 38 -0.63 -8.44 -6.49
N ASN A 39 -0.48 -9.74 -6.75
CA ASN A 39 -0.82 -10.32 -8.06
C ASN A 39 -2.29 -10.13 -8.43
N THR A 40 -3.20 -10.31 -7.46
CA THR A 40 -4.63 -10.11 -7.70
C THR A 40 -4.93 -8.64 -7.97
N LEU A 41 -4.30 -7.73 -7.21
CA LEU A 41 -4.49 -6.30 -7.39
C LEU A 41 -3.95 -5.80 -8.74
N LEU A 42 -2.77 -6.26 -9.16
CA LEU A 42 -2.18 -5.91 -10.46
C LEU A 42 -3.05 -6.36 -11.65
N GLY A 43 -3.85 -7.42 -11.48
CA GLY A 43 -4.81 -7.87 -12.47
C GLY A 43 -6.14 -7.10 -12.48
N ALA A 44 -6.33 -6.17 -11.54
CA ALA A 44 -7.52 -5.33 -11.43
C ALA A 44 -7.19 -3.87 -11.78
N ASP A 45 -8.20 -3.14 -12.25
CA ASP A 45 -8.17 -1.69 -12.28
C ASP A 45 -8.48 -1.15 -10.88
N PHE A 46 -7.42 -0.91 -10.10
CA PHE A 46 -7.53 -0.40 -8.74
C PHE A 46 -7.54 1.12 -8.65
N SER A 47 -7.26 1.83 -9.74
CA SER A 47 -7.39 3.30 -9.86
C SER A 47 -8.84 3.75 -9.60
N CYS A 48 -9.81 2.99 -10.12
CA CYS A 48 -11.25 3.25 -9.97
C CYS A 48 -11.81 2.81 -8.61
N ARG A 49 -10.98 2.33 -7.69
CA ARG A 49 -11.46 1.88 -6.37
C ARG A 49 -11.63 3.07 -5.44
N HIS A 50 -12.87 3.54 -5.36
CA HIS A 50 -13.29 4.56 -4.42
C HIS A 50 -13.25 4.07 -2.97
N LEU A 51 -13.10 5.03 -2.06
CA LEU A 51 -13.02 4.79 -0.63
C LEU A 51 -14.23 4.02 -0.07
N GLU A 52 -15.42 4.19 -0.63
CA GLU A 52 -16.68 3.58 -0.16
C GLU A 52 -16.85 2.11 -0.56
N ILE A 53 -15.98 1.56 -1.42
CA ILE A 53 -16.05 0.15 -1.79
C ILE A 53 -15.80 -0.69 -0.53
N ARG A 54 -16.79 -1.46 -0.08
CA ARG A 54 -16.72 -2.20 1.19
C ARG A 54 -15.99 -3.54 1.11
N SER A 55 -15.93 -4.14 -0.07
CA SER A 55 -15.35 -5.48 -0.22
C SER A 55 -13.90 -5.40 -0.71
N PRO A 56 -12.97 -6.15 -0.08
CA PRO A 56 -11.64 -6.35 -0.65
C PRO A 56 -11.75 -7.08 -1.99
N VAL A 57 -10.74 -6.94 -2.84
CA VAL A 57 -10.65 -7.70 -4.11
C VAL A 57 -10.48 -9.19 -3.83
N GLU A 58 -9.70 -9.52 -2.80
CA GLU A 58 -9.44 -10.88 -2.36
C GLU A 58 -9.41 -10.96 -0.84
N HIS A 59 -10.04 -11.99 -0.27
CA HIS A 59 -9.98 -12.22 1.17
C HIS A 59 -8.61 -12.77 1.59
N CYS A 60 -7.74 -11.92 2.14
CA CYS A 60 -6.45 -12.35 2.67
C CYS A 60 -6.58 -12.99 4.06
N LEU A 61 -6.09 -14.22 4.19
CA LEU A 61 -6.04 -14.91 5.49
C LEU A 61 -4.74 -14.57 6.23
N PRO A 62 -4.77 -14.52 7.58
CA PRO A 62 -3.56 -14.41 8.38
C PRO A 62 -2.63 -15.61 8.17
N PRO A 63 -1.31 -15.46 8.47
CA PRO A 63 -0.38 -16.57 8.34
C PRO A 63 -0.78 -17.79 9.17
N ILE A 64 -0.94 -18.94 8.50
CA ILE A 64 -1.40 -20.20 9.14
C ILE A 64 -0.47 -20.61 10.30
N ALA A 65 0.81 -20.25 10.20
CA ALA A 65 1.83 -20.47 11.22
C ALA A 65 1.46 -19.91 12.61
N LEU A 66 0.57 -18.92 12.71
CA LEU A 66 0.07 -18.40 13.98
C LEU A 66 -0.75 -19.43 14.78
N TRP A 67 -1.30 -20.46 14.12
CA TRP A 67 -2.18 -21.47 14.72
C TRP A 67 -1.57 -22.86 14.85
N ILE A 68 -0.34 -23.10 14.39
CA ILE A 68 0.26 -24.44 14.39
C ILE A 68 0.79 -24.85 15.77
N CYS A 69 1.82 -24.16 16.26
CA CYS A 69 2.44 -24.42 17.57
C CYS A 69 3.08 -23.14 18.12
N HIS A 70 3.55 -23.19 19.37
CA HIS A 70 4.14 -22.03 20.03
C HIS A 70 5.38 -21.50 19.27
N GLU A 71 6.28 -22.38 18.85
CA GLU A 71 7.50 -22.01 18.12
C GLU A 71 7.18 -21.35 16.78
N SER A 72 6.20 -21.89 16.06
CA SER A 72 5.74 -21.35 14.77
C SER A 72 5.14 -19.96 14.93
N ARG A 73 4.32 -19.76 15.96
CA ARG A 73 3.73 -18.46 16.29
C ARG A 73 4.79 -17.45 16.68
N VAL A 74 5.69 -17.79 17.59
CA VAL A 74 6.78 -16.90 18.02
C VAL A 74 7.69 -16.54 16.86
N HIS A 75 7.98 -17.47 15.95
CA HIS A 75 8.76 -17.20 14.76
C HIS A 75 8.04 -16.22 13.80
N THR A 76 6.75 -16.43 13.58
CA THR A 76 5.93 -15.60 12.69
C THR A 76 5.75 -14.19 13.22
N LEU A 77 5.51 -14.02 14.52
CA LEU A 77 5.38 -12.71 15.18
C LEU A 77 6.69 -11.91 15.22
N LYS A 78 7.83 -12.48 14.80
CA LYS A 78 9.06 -11.70 14.56
C LYS A 78 9.07 -11.00 13.21
N GLN A 79 8.20 -11.40 12.28
CA GLN A 79 8.14 -10.89 10.91
C GLN A 79 6.82 -10.18 10.59
N TYR A 80 5.78 -10.47 11.38
CA TYR A 80 4.46 -9.89 11.24
C TYR A 80 4.12 -9.04 12.46
N THR A 81 3.52 -7.88 12.19
CA THR A 81 2.98 -6.94 13.18
C THR A 81 1.46 -7.01 13.12
N LEU A 82 0.81 -6.92 14.28
CA LEU A 82 -0.64 -6.79 14.38
C LEU A 82 -1.01 -5.31 14.22
N ILE A 83 -1.91 -5.02 13.28
CA ILE A 83 -2.59 -3.73 13.16
C ILE A 83 -3.96 -3.88 13.82
N GLN A 84 -4.35 -2.90 14.63
CA GLN A 84 -5.66 -2.85 15.29
C GLN A 84 -6.18 -1.41 15.19
N HIS A 85 -7.43 -1.25 14.76
CA HIS A 85 -8.13 0.02 14.94
C HIS A 85 -8.45 0.20 16.44
N PRO A 86 -8.33 1.40 17.00
CA PRO A 86 -8.60 1.64 18.42
C PRO A 86 -10.03 1.27 18.82
N ASP A 87 -11.00 1.61 17.99
CA ASP A 87 -12.43 1.43 18.29
C ASP A 87 -13.09 0.26 17.54
N LEU A 88 -12.41 -0.31 16.53
CA LEU A 88 -12.97 -1.33 15.62
C LEU A 88 -12.10 -2.58 15.63
N SER A 89 -12.27 -3.40 16.67
CA SER A 89 -11.44 -4.60 16.88
C SER A 89 -11.52 -5.61 15.73
N GLU A 90 -12.65 -5.67 15.03
CA GLU A 90 -12.93 -6.48 13.85
C GLU A 90 -12.07 -6.08 12.64
N CYS A 91 -11.57 -4.85 12.60
CA CYS A 91 -10.66 -4.35 11.55
C CYS A 91 -9.19 -4.69 11.86
N SER A 92 -8.93 -5.62 12.78
CA SER A 92 -7.57 -6.05 13.11
C SER A 92 -7.03 -7.09 12.13
N PHE A 93 -5.78 -6.95 11.72
CA PHE A 93 -5.10 -7.91 10.83
C PHE A 93 -3.59 -7.95 11.06
N TYR A 94 -2.94 -9.00 10.57
CA TYR A 94 -1.48 -9.11 10.61
C TYR A 94 -0.88 -8.73 9.26
N PHE A 95 0.17 -7.91 9.29
CA PHE A 95 0.95 -7.58 8.09
C PHE A 95 2.45 -7.74 8.34
N SER A 96 3.23 -7.87 7.27
CA SER A 96 4.67 -7.92 7.30
C SER A 96 5.27 -6.60 6.77
N PRO A 97 5.87 -5.78 7.64
CA PRO A 97 6.56 -4.53 7.27
C PRO A 97 7.61 -4.64 6.16
N ARG A 98 8.12 -5.84 5.91
CA ARG A 98 9.18 -6.11 4.94
C ARG A 98 8.67 -6.57 3.57
N ARG A 99 7.41 -6.96 3.49
CA ARG A 99 6.85 -7.65 2.32
C ARG A 99 5.59 -6.99 1.81
N ASP A 100 4.70 -6.60 2.72
CA ASP A 100 3.40 -6.06 2.39
C ASP A 100 3.50 -4.58 2.05
N LEU A 101 2.61 -4.14 1.16
CA LEU A 101 2.60 -2.80 0.59
C LEU A 101 1.40 -2.03 1.12
N LEU A 102 1.59 -0.75 1.43
CA LEU A 102 0.49 0.18 1.59
C LEU A 102 0.08 0.69 0.21
N TRP A 103 -1.21 0.86 -0.03
CA TRP A 103 -1.74 1.61 -1.16
C TRP A 103 -2.80 2.57 -0.61
N LEU A 104 -2.77 3.82 -1.06
CA LEU A 104 -3.72 4.85 -0.65
C LEU A 104 -4.28 5.49 -1.92
N SER A 105 -5.59 5.42 -2.10
CA SER A 105 -6.27 5.99 -3.26
C SER A 105 -6.15 7.52 -3.29
N CYS A 106 -6.39 8.10 -4.46
CA CYS A 106 -6.51 9.56 -4.64
C CYS A 106 -7.48 10.22 -3.64
N ASP A 107 -8.59 9.56 -3.29
CA ASP A 107 -9.56 10.07 -2.31
C ASP A 107 -8.92 10.33 -0.94
N ILE A 108 -7.95 9.50 -0.54
CA ILE A 108 -7.21 9.66 0.72
C ILE A 108 -6.05 10.63 0.58
N THR A 109 -5.26 10.50 -0.49
CA THR A 109 -4.03 11.30 -0.63
C THR A 109 -4.32 12.77 -0.91
N SER A 110 -5.51 13.10 -1.44
CA SER A 110 -5.95 14.48 -1.69
C SER A 110 -6.63 15.16 -0.49
N GLU A 111 -7.09 14.40 0.51
CA GLU A 111 -7.81 14.91 1.68
C GLU A 111 -6.96 14.84 2.95
N THR A 112 -6.41 15.98 3.39
CA THR A 112 -5.57 16.04 4.60
C THR A 112 -6.32 15.56 5.86
N GLU A 113 -7.63 15.81 5.96
CA GLU A 113 -8.44 15.36 7.10
C GLU A 113 -8.45 13.83 7.24
N ARG A 114 -8.50 13.10 6.12
CA ARG A 114 -8.45 11.62 6.10
C ARG A 114 -7.07 11.09 6.48
N LEU A 115 -6.01 11.77 6.05
CA LEU A 115 -4.64 11.44 6.45
C LEU A 115 -4.41 11.68 7.95
N ASP A 116 -4.94 12.78 8.49
CA ASP A 116 -4.89 13.10 9.91
C ASP A 116 -5.66 12.07 10.75
N GLU A 117 -6.83 11.64 10.27
CA GLU A 117 -7.63 10.57 10.88
C GLU A 117 -6.86 9.24 10.89
N LEU A 118 -6.29 8.83 9.75
CA LEU A 118 -5.44 7.64 9.66
C LEU A 118 -4.24 7.72 10.62
N GLN A 119 -3.60 8.89 10.72
CA GLN A 119 -2.49 9.10 11.65
C GLN A 119 -2.94 9.00 13.11
N ALA A 120 -4.11 9.54 13.45
CA ALA A 120 -4.67 9.45 14.79
C ALA A 120 -5.02 8.00 15.18
N SER A 121 -5.63 7.24 14.27
CA SER A 121 -6.07 5.86 14.52
C SER A 121 -4.93 4.84 14.43
N TYR A 122 -4.00 5.03 13.50
CA TYR A 122 -2.99 4.03 13.14
C TYR A 122 -1.54 4.50 13.24
N GLY A 123 -1.22 5.67 13.80
CA GLY A 123 0.14 6.24 13.76
C GLY A 123 1.27 5.26 14.09
N ALA A 124 1.14 4.48 15.17
CA ALA A 124 2.15 3.46 15.53
C ALA A 124 2.26 2.30 14.51
N SER A 125 1.18 1.98 13.80
CA SER A 125 1.17 1.01 12.71
C SER A 125 1.75 1.61 11.43
N LEU A 126 1.43 2.87 11.12
CA LEU A 126 1.94 3.60 9.97
C LEU A 126 3.47 3.73 9.99
N ASP A 127 4.06 3.89 11.17
CA ASP A 127 5.51 3.87 11.43
C ASP A 127 6.22 2.58 10.99
N ASN A 128 5.48 1.52 10.64
CA ASN A 128 6.05 0.25 10.23
C ASN A 128 5.97 0.01 8.71
N PHE A 129 5.22 0.80 7.95
CA PHE A 129 5.16 0.64 6.50
C PHE A 129 6.45 1.13 5.85
N ARG A 130 7.06 0.25 5.05
CA ARG A 130 8.34 0.52 4.37
C ARG A 130 8.19 0.70 2.87
N ALA A 131 7.08 0.24 2.31
CA ALA A 131 6.83 0.25 0.89
C ALA A 131 5.41 0.75 0.62
N LEU A 132 5.31 1.69 -0.32
CA LEU A 132 4.08 2.30 -0.79
C LEU A 132 3.92 1.93 -2.26
N LEU A 133 2.78 1.36 -2.60
CA LEU A 133 2.34 1.11 -3.96
C LEU A 133 1.63 2.36 -4.46
N ALA A 134 2.01 2.81 -5.65
CA ALA A 134 1.39 3.93 -6.34
C ALA A 134 1.25 3.59 -7.82
N GLU A 135 0.21 4.13 -8.44
CA GLU A 135 0.16 4.18 -9.89
C GLU A 135 1.11 5.27 -10.41
N ASP A 136 1.65 5.06 -11.59
CA ASP A 136 2.65 5.97 -12.16
C ASP A 136 2.04 7.32 -12.55
N THR A 137 0.77 7.33 -12.96
CA THR A 137 -0.05 8.54 -13.12
C THR A 137 -0.18 9.31 -11.80
N GLU A 138 -0.54 8.64 -10.70
CA GLU A 138 -0.64 9.26 -9.37
C GLU A 138 0.70 9.85 -8.92
N TRP A 139 1.80 9.13 -9.19
CA TRP A 139 3.15 9.56 -8.84
C TRP A 139 3.57 10.88 -9.49
N GLU A 140 3.11 11.16 -10.72
CA GLU A 140 3.35 12.44 -11.39
C GLU A 140 2.66 13.62 -10.67
N PHE A 141 1.54 13.37 -9.99
CA PHE A 141 0.78 14.39 -9.28
C PHE A 141 1.23 14.63 -7.84
N TRP A 142 1.99 13.71 -7.25
CA TRP A 142 2.43 13.85 -5.87
C TRP A 142 3.39 15.04 -5.72
N ASP A 143 3.17 15.84 -4.68
CA ASP A 143 4.22 16.73 -4.21
C ASP A 143 5.34 15.84 -3.66
N GLN A 144 6.37 15.66 -4.49
CA GLN A 144 7.50 14.79 -4.17
C GLN A 144 8.36 15.39 -3.03
N ASP A 145 8.11 16.64 -2.61
CA ASP A 145 8.82 17.26 -1.50
C ASP A 145 8.36 16.64 -0.17
N GLN A 146 9.23 15.80 0.40
CA GLN A 146 9.03 15.14 1.70
C GLN A 146 8.70 16.13 2.83
N SER A 147 9.11 17.40 2.72
CA SER A 147 8.88 18.41 3.76
C SER A 147 7.51 19.07 3.70
N SER A 148 6.82 19.00 2.56
CA SER A 148 5.48 19.56 2.35
C SER A 148 4.40 18.51 2.14
N SER A 149 4.75 17.30 1.72
CA SER A 149 3.80 16.22 1.42
C SER A 149 3.13 15.68 2.70
N PRO A 150 1.81 15.87 2.87
CA PRO A 150 1.09 15.34 4.03
C PRO A 150 1.13 13.80 4.08
N LEU A 151 1.05 13.16 2.90
CA LEU A 151 1.16 11.71 2.74
C LEU A 151 2.50 11.17 3.27
N LEU A 152 3.61 11.78 2.88
CA LEU A 152 4.93 11.31 3.29
C LEU A 152 5.19 11.59 4.78
N SER A 153 4.53 12.60 5.36
CA SER A 153 4.65 12.94 6.78
C SER A 153 4.10 11.85 7.71
N ILE A 154 3.08 11.09 7.28
CA ILE A 154 2.48 10.01 8.05
C ILE A 154 3.21 8.66 7.87
N LEU A 155 4.22 8.58 6.98
CA LEU A 155 4.96 7.34 6.67
C LEU A 155 6.48 7.49 6.94
N PRO A 156 6.92 7.70 8.19
CA PRO A 156 8.32 8.02 8.50
C PRO A 156 9.31 6.87 8.22
N ALA A 157 8.83 5.62 8.16
CA ALA A 157 9.66 4.46 7.86
C ALA A 157 9.73 4.10 6.37
N LEU A 158 9.01 4.85 5.51
CA LEU A 158 8.98 4.62 4.07
C LEU A 158 10.40 4.61 3.49
N GLN A 159 10.64 3.61 2.66
CA GLN A 159 11.93 3.33 2.04
C GLN A 159 11.77 3.11 0.54
N THR A 160 10.70 2.43 0.14
CA THR A 160 10.48 2.04 -1.26
C THR A 160 9.15 2.60 -1.75
N ILE A 161 9.15 3.10 -2.98
CA ILE A 161 7.93 3.43 -3.71
C ILE A 161 7.90 2.48 -4.91
N VAL A 162 6.84 1.69 -4.98
CA VAL A 162 6.58 0.70 -6.03
C VAL A 162 5.59 1.33 -7.00
N LEU A 163 6.05 1.68 -8.18
CA LEU A 163 5.25 2.25 -9.26
C LEU A 163 4.70 1.14 -10.14
N VAL A 164 3.41 1.23 -10.45
CA VAL A 164 2.71 0.35 -11.38
C VAL A 164 2.27 1.18 -12.59
N ALA A 165 2.45 0.63 -13.79
CA ALA A 165 1.91 1.22 -15.00
C ALA A 165 0.38 1.33 -14.90
N ASP A 166 -0.12 2.56 -14.90
CA ASP A 166 -1.54 2.89 -15.02
C ASP A 166 -1.84 3.29 -16.46
N ASP A 167 -1.98 2.27 -17.29
CA ASP A 167 -2.40 2.45 -18.66
C ASP A 167 -3.45 1.39 -18.99
N PHE A 168 -4.67 1.86 -19.23
CA PHE A 168 -5.82 1.07 -19.62
C PHE A 168 -6.37 1.63 -20.92
N ASP A 169 -6.76 0.73 -21.82
CA ASP A 169 -7.54 1.09 -22.99
C ASP A 169 -8.92 1.62 -22.58
N ASP A 170 -9.62 2.30 -23.52
CA ASP A 170 -10.98 2.83 -23.32
C ASP A 170 -12.00 1.78 -22.84
N ASP A 171 -11.71 0.49 -23.04
CA ASP A 171 -12.55 -0.64 -22.61
C ASP A 171 -12.18 -1.22 -21.23
N GLY A 172 -11.20 -0.63 -20.54
CA GLY A 172 -10.71 -1.06 -19.23
C GLY A 172 -9.73 -2.24 -19.27
N THR A 173 -9.20 -2.59 -20.45
CA THR A 173 -8.16 -3.62 -20.58
C THR A 173 -6.78 -3.02 -20.30
N PRO A 174 -5.93 -3.65 -19.45
CA PRO A 174 -4.60 -3.13 -19.18
C PRO A 174 -3.72 -3.15 -20.43
N ASN A 175 -3.12 -2.01 -20.74
CA ASN A 175 -2.14 -1.90 -21.81
C ASN A 175 -0.87 -2.65 -21.44
N THR A 176 -0.50 -3.60 -22.31
CA THR A 176 0.69 -4.43 -22.13
C THR A 176 1.80 -3.96 -23.05
N TYR A 177 2.87 -3.47 -22.45
CA TYR A 177 4.06 -3.04 -23.16
C TYR A 177 5.06 -4.19 -23.33
N SER A 178 5.99 -4.02 -24.27
CA SER A 178 7.15 -4.89 -24.33
C SER A 178 8.08 -4.66 -23.14
N SER A 179 8.88 -5.67 -22.77
CA SER A 179 9.88 -5.53 -21.70
C SER A 179 10.92 -4.44 -21.97
N GLU A 180 11.17 -4.07 -23.23
CA GLU A 180 12.07 -2.96 -23.57
C GLU A 180 11.45 -1.60 -23.26
N GLU A 181 10.14 -1.45 -23.52
CA GLU A 181 9.37 -0.24 -23.19
C GLU A 181 9.25 -0.07 -21.68
N TYR A 182 8.92 -1.12 -20.93
CA TYR A 182 8.89 -1.05 -19.46
C TYR A 182 10.25 -0.67 -18.86
N ARG A 183 11.36 -1.21 -19.39
CA ARG A 183 12.71 -0.79 -18.95
C ARG A 183 13.00 0.69 -19.24
N LYS A 184 12.50 1.18 -20.37
CA LYS A 184 12.67 2.58 -20.74
C LYS A 184 11.89 3.49 -19.79
N LEU A 185 10.61 3.19 -19.54
CA LEU A 185 9.77 3.91 -18.57
C LEU A 185 10.40 3.90 -17.17
N ALA A 186 10.82 2.73 -16.68
CA ALA A 186 11.49 2.59 -15.40
C ALA A 186 12.77 3.45 -15.31
N ALA A 187 13.56 3.52 -16.40
CA ALA A 187 14.74 4.36 -16.46
C ALA A 187 14.39 5.86 -16.48
N ASP A 188 13.33 6.25 -17.18
CA ASP A 188 12.86 7.63 -17.26
C ASP A 188 12.39 8.11 -15.88
N TYR A 189 11.52 7.37 -15.18
CA TYR A 189 11.09 7.68 -13.81
C TYR A 189 12.27 7.74 -12.83
N ARG A 190 13.22 6.81 -12.92
CA ARG A 190 14.41 6.81 -12.05
C ARG A 190 15.28 8.04 -12.30
N ASN A 191 15.44 8.45 -13.56
CA ASN A 191 16.21 9.64 -13.92
C ASN A 191 15.53 10.92 -13.44
N GLU A 192 14.21 11.02 -13.57
CA GLU A 192 13.43 12.16 -13.07
C GLU A 192 13.51 12.28 -11.55
N TYR A 193 13.29 11.16 -10.85
CA TYR A 193 13.42 11.11 -9.39
C TYR A 193 14.85 11.46 -8.92
N SER A 194 15.88 11.00 -9.64
CA SER A 194 17.27 11.36 -9.32
C SER A 194 17.52 12.87 -9.44
N LYS A 195 17.03 13.50 -10.52
CA LYS A 195 17.14 14.96 -10.70
C LYS A 195 16.41 15.72 -9.60
N PHE A 196 15.25 15.22 -9.20
CA PHE A 196 14.47 15.77 -8.10
C PHE A 196 15.20 15.67 -6.75
N CYS A 197 15.77 14.51 -6.43
CA CYS A 197 16.57 14.33 -5.22
C CYS A 197 17.78 15.27 -5.16
N GLU A 198 18.45 15.47 -6.30
CA GLU A 198 19.58 16.40 -6.42
C GLU A 198 19.17 17.86 -6.19
N SER A 199 17.99 18.27 -6.66
CA SER A 199 17.52 19.65 -6.54
C SER A 199 17.13 20.02 -5.11
N LEU A 200 16.50 19.09 -4.37
CA LEU A 200 16.01 19.33 -3.00
C LEU A 200 16.97 18.89 -1.90
N ARG A 201 18.08 18.21 -2.25
CA ARG A 201 19.05 17.66 -1.28
C ARG A 201 18.36 16.84 -0.19
N LEU A 202 17.44 15.96 -0.59
CA LEU A 202 16.73 15.10 0.33
C LEU A 202 17.72 14.34 1.22
N ASN A 203 17.50 14.40 2.54
CA ASN A 203 18.36 13.72 3.51
C ASN A 203 18.26 12.20 3.41
N LYS A 204 17.15 11.68 2.85
CA LYS A 204 16.88 10.26 2.70
C LYS A 204 16.00 10.01 1.46
N PRO A 205 16.60 9.80 0.28
CA PRO A 205 15.84 9.44 -0.92
C PRO A 205 15.21 8.06 -0.76
N PHE A 206 14.07 7.85 -1.41
CA PHE A 206 13.40 6.56 -1.52
C PHE A 206 14.04 5.72 -2.62
N GLN A 207 13.89 4.40 -2.52
CA GLN A 207 14.15 3.49 -3.63
C GLN A 207 12.90 3.45 -4.51
N LEU A 208 13.06 3.75 -5.80
CA LEU A 208 11.99 3.62 -6.77
C LEU A 208 12.08 2.26 -7.46
N GLU A 209 11.02 1.47 -7.36
CA GLU A 209 10.85 0.20 -8.06
C GLU A 209 9.70 0.34 -9.05
N TYR A 210 9.92 -0.08 -10.29
CA TYR A 210 8.87 -0.05 -11.32
C TYR A 210 8.47 -1.48 -11.65
N ILE A 211 7.18 -1.77 -11.58
CA ILE A 211 6.64 -3.11 -11.88
C ILE A 211 5.55 -3.03 -12.96
N ASP A 212 5.50 -4.06 -13.80
CA ASP A 212 4.37 -4.23 -14.72
C ASP A 212 3.17 -4.90 -14.02
N ARG A 213 2.02 -4.89 -14.71
CA ARG A 213 0.79 -5.58 -14.27
C ARG A 213 0.93 -7.11 -14.21
N GLY A 214 2.01 -7.66 -14.77
CA GLY A 214 2.40 -9.07 -14.63
C GLY A 214 3.25 -9.35 -13.38
N GLY A 215 3.63 -8.33 -12.61
CA GLY A 215 4.46 -8.42 -11.42
C GLY A 215 5.97 -8.50 -11.71
N ASN A 216 6.42 -8.21 -12.94
CA ASN A 216 7.86 -8.15 -13.24
C ASN A 216 8.42 -6.78 -12.90
N SER A 217 9.59 -6.75 -12.24
CA SER A 217 10.29 -5.51 -11.86
C SER A 217 11.36 -5.11 -12.88
N TYR A 218 11.58 -3.80 -13.04
CA TYR A 218 12.49 -3.21 -14.03
C TYR A 218 13.48 -2.16 -13.46
#